data_AF-A0A9Q9INJ2-F1
#
_entry.id   AF-A0A9Q9INJ2-F1
#
_cell.length_a   1.000
_cell.length_b   1.000
_cell.length_c   1.000
_cell.angle_alpha   90.00
_cell.angle_beta   90.00
_cell.angle_gamma   90.00
#
_symmetry.space_group_name_H-M   'P 1'
#
loop_
_entity.id
_entity.type
_entity.pdbx_description
1 polymer ?
#
loop_
_entity_poly.entity_id
_entity_poly.type
_entity_poly.pdbx_seq_one_letter_code
_entity_poly.pdbx_strand_id
1 'polypeptide(L)'
;MPEQDHDDGGRAGTVVLWRAVGQAELDLVAAAGWRAWPAGPGFAAVPERRRAAQLSRERFVPADGVGYVVRFEVERAYLERFAAHREHGYVIPAKEIAGLNAHLVGAITEEADYRGPVSDREFAEAERALGRPLPAVWRSYLQGASWFRRGWLASGAYVWLNPPREMLRLHEAWDGGTAAHPGIAVIGGDGAREHLALDLRGDPAPVLLVDITSAGWESGIRQADDVGAFIRRVEDGGFEFEFGDG
;
A
#
# COMPACT_ATOMS: atom_id res chain seq x y z
N MET A 1 -38.56 -39.25 -3.06
CA MET A 1 -38.03 -38.52 -4.23
C MET A 1 -38.75 -37.18 -4.34
N PRO A 2 -38.05 -36.07 -4.56
CA PRO A 2 -36.91 -35.60 -3.75
C PRO A 2 -36.92 -34.06 -3.52
N GLU A 3 -35.92 -33.60 -2.74
CA GLU A 3 -35.24 -32.28 -2.79
C GLU A 3 -36.08 -31.02 -2.48
N GLN A 4 -35.59 -30.07 -1.68
CA GLN A 4 -34.31 -29.39 -1.90
C GLN A 4 -33.52 -29.15 -0.61
N ASP A 5 -32.33 -29.75 -0.57
CA ASP A 5 -31.17 -29.21 0.13
C ASP A 5 -30.85 -27.83 -0.46
N HIS A 6 -30.91 -26.79 0.36
CA HIS A 6 -30.19 -25.56 0.05
C HIS A 6 -28.72 -25.78 0.44
N ASP A 7 -27.98 -26.32 -0.53
CA ASP A 7 -26.53 -26.31 -0.58
C ASP A 7 -26.04 -24.85 -0.67
N ASP A 8 -25.50 -24.33 0.43
CA ASP A 8 -24.76 -23.06 0.49
C ASP A 8 -23.25 -23.29 0.25
N GLY A 9 -22.93 -24.23 -0.65
CA GLY A 9 -21.60 -24.76 -0.96
C GLY A 9 -20.68 -23.85 -1.79
N GLY A 10 -20.75 -22.53 -1.63
CA GLY A 10 -19.99 -21.58 -2.47
C GLY A 10 -18.77 -20.90 -1.83
N ARG A 11 -18.65 -20.86 -0.50
CA ARG A 11 -17.62 -20.04 0.21
C ARG A 11 -16.88 -20.72 1.36
N ALA A 12 -17.16 -21.98 1.66
CA ALA A 12 -16.62 -22.67 2.85
C ALA A 12 -15.21 -23.30 2.66
N GLY A 13 -14.62 -23.20 1.47
CA GLY A 13 -13.49 -24.06 1.08
C GLY A 13 -12.09 -23.42 1.03
N THR A 14 -11.90 -22.12 1.22
CA THR A 14 -10.58 -21.46 1.02
C THR A 14 -9.97 -20.89 2.30
N VAL A 15 -8.67 -20.62 2.23
CA VAL A 15 -7.91 -19.88 3.26
C VAL A 15 -7.21 -18.72 2.57
N VAL A 16 -7.36 -17.52 3.13
CA VAL A 16 -6.63 -16.33 2.71
C VAL A 16 -5.25 -16.36 3.36
N LEU A 17 -4.21 -16.15 2.56
CA LEU A 17 -2.83 -16.05 3.01
C LEU A 17 -2.18 -14.78 2.48
N TRP A 18 -1.18 -14.34 3.22
CA TRP A 18 -0.32 -13.22 2.85
C TRP A 18 1.13 -13.67 2.79
N ARG A 19 1.87 -13.10 1.85
CA ARG A 19 3.31 -13.31 1.71
C ARG A 19 4.00 -11.95 1.54
N ALA A 20 5.13 -11.79 2.23
CA ALA A 20 6.05 -10.70 1.98
C ALA A 20 7.01 -11.10 0.86
N VAL A 21 7.22 -10.22 -0.13
CA VAL A 21 8.12 -10.47 -1.27
C VAL A 21 8.96 -9.23 -1.60
N GLY A 22 10.12 -9.43 -2.21
CA GLY A 22 10.93 -8.38 -2.83
C GLY A 22 10.56 -8.16 -4.30
N GLN A 23 11.19 -7.17 -4.94
CA GLN A 23 10.88 -6.80 -6.33
C GLN A 23 11.00 -7.97 -7.31
N ALA A 24 12.10 -8.73 -7.25
CA ALA A 24 12.36 -9.80 -8.21
C ALA A 24 11.30 -10.91 -8.18
N GLU A 25 10.79 -11.27 -6.99
CA GLU A 25 9.73 -12.27 -6.87
C GLU A 25 8.38 -11.70 -7.32
N LEU A 26 8.08 -10.43 -7.01
CA LEU A 26 6.86 -9.78 -7.48
C LEU A 26 6.81 -9.69 -9.02
N ASP A 27 7.94 -9.37 -9.66
CA ASP A 27 8.04 -9.32 -11.12
C ASP A 27 7.76 -10.68 -11.76
N LEU A 28 8.21 -11.77 -11.14
CA LEU A 28 7.92 -13.13 -11.61
C LEU A 28 6.45 -13.50 -11.45
N VAL A 29 5.80 -13.09 -10.36
CA VAL A 29 4.35 -13.25 -10.17
C VAL A 29 3.58 -12.46 -11.24
N ALA A 30 4.00 -11.22 -11.52
CA ALA A 30 3.40 -10.39 -12.56
C ALA A 30 3.60 -11.00 -13.96
N ALA A 31 4.79 -11.52 -14.27
CA ALA A 31 5.08 -12.22 -15.52
C ALA A 31 4.25 -13.51 -15.69
N ALA A 32 3.89 -14.16 -14.58
CA ALA A 32 2.94 -15.28 -14.54
C ALA A 32 1.47 -14.85 -14.58
N GLY A 33 1.19 -13.57 -14.88
CA GLY A 33 -0.15 -13.02 -14.99
C GLY A 33 -0.91 -12.98 -13.66
N TRP A 34 -0.21 -12.94 -12.52
CA TRP A 34 -0.79 -12.97 -11.18
C TRP A 34 -1.61 -14.23 -10.88
N ARG A 35 -1.28 -15.35 -11.54
CA ARG A 35 -1.99 -16.63 -11.38
C ARG A 35 -1.11 -17.75 -10.83
N ALA A 36 0.17 -17.51 -10.63
CA ALA A 36 1.09 -18.52 -10.13
C ALA A 36 2.28 -17.90 -9.39
N TRP A 37 2.76 -18.62 -8.39
CA TRP A 37 4.02 -18.38 -7.72
C TRP A 37 5.19 -18.97 -8.52
N PRO A 38 6.34 -18.27 -8.60
CA PRO A 38 7.53 -18.81 -9.25
C PRO A 38 8.08 -20.02 -8.51
N ALA A 39 8.77 -20.91 -9.24
CA ALA A 39 9.55 -21.97 -8.63
C ALA A 39 10.71 -21.37 -7.79
N GLY A 40 11.04 -22.01 -6.67
CA GLY A 40 12.06 -21.51 -5.75
C GLY A 40 12.46 -22.54 -4.70
N PRO A 41 13.37 -22.20 -3.77
CA PRO A 41 13.91 -23.13 -2.76
C PRO A 41 12.86 -23.59 -1.73
N GLY A 42 11.72 -22.90 -1.65
CA GLY A 42 10.60 -23.20 -0.79
C GLY A 42 9.61 -22.03 -0.76
N PHE A 43 8.47 -22.22 -0.12
CA PHE A 43 7.42 -21.21 -0.07
C PHE A 43 6.88 -21.06 1.35
N ALA A 44 6.93 -19.84 1.90
CA ALA A 44 6.33 -19.49 3.18
C ALA A 44 5.25 -18.41 3.03
N ALA A 45 4.14 -18.56 3.74
CA ALA A 45 3.07 -17.57 3.82
C ALA A 45 2.38 -17.62 5.18
N VAL A 46 1.75 -16.51 5.57
CA VAL A 46 1.16 -16.33 6.89
C VAL A 46 -0.35 -16.06 6.78
N PRO A 47 -1.16 -16.47 7.77
CA PRO A 47 -2.60 -16.20 7.79
C PRO A 47 -2.93 -14.77 8.26
N GLU A 48 -1.91 -13.96 8.60
CA GLU A 48 -2.09 -12.61 9.13
C GLU A 48 -1.38 -11.57 8.26
N ARG A 49 -2.15 -10.64 7.70
CA ARG A 49 -1.63 -9.50 6.92
C ARG A 49 -0.57 -8.70 7.66
N ARG A 50 -0.80 -8.41 8.95
CA ARG A 50 0.12 -7.62 9.79
C ARG A 50 1.49 -8.29 9.90
N ARG A 51 1.52 -9.62 10.00
CA ARG A 51 2.78 -10.37 10.05
C ARG A 51 3.52 -10.30 8.71
N ALA A 52 2.82 -10.37 7.58
CA ALA A 52 3.45 -10.17 6.27
C ALA A 52 4.00 -8.74 6.11
N ALA A 53 3.25 -7.72 6.55
CA ALA A 53 3.73 -6.33 6.54
C ALA A 53 5.00 -6.14 7.39
N GLN A 54 5.04 -6.75 8.58
CA GLN A 54 6.24 -6.75 9.42
C GLN A 54 7.44 -7.38 8.70
N LEU A 55 7.27 -8.56 8.10
CA LEU A 55 8.33 -9.24 7.36
C LEU A 55 8.82 -8.42 6.16
N SER A 56 7.90 -7.75 5.45
CA SER A 56 8.22 -6.84 4.35
C SER A 56 9.17 -5.73 4.81
N ARG A 57 8.80 -5.04 5.90
CA ARG A 57 9.57 -3.93 6.47
C ARG A 57 10.89 -4.34 7.11
N GLU A 58 10.94 -5.49 7.78
CA GLU A 58 12.12 -5.93 8.53
C GLU A 58 13.15 -6.68 7.67
N ARG A 59 12.73 -7.29 6.55
CA ARG A 59 13.60 -8.15 5.75
C ARG A 59 13.78 -7.67 4.33
N PHE A 60 12.69 -7.33 3.64
CA PHE A 60 12.75 -7.00 2.21
C PHE A 60 13.15 -5.55 1.97
N VAL A 61 12.56 -4.60 2.70
CA VAL A 61 12.97 -3.18 2.57
C VAL A 61 14.46 -2.97 2.87
N PRO A 62 15.07 -3.55 3.93
CA PRO A 62 16.51 -3.39 4.17
C PRO A 62 17.39 -4.10 3.14
N ALA A 63 16.93 -5.20 2.55
CA ALA A 63 17.68 -5.96 1.55
C ALA A 63 17.66 -5.31 0.17
N ASP A 64 16.48 -4.88 -0.28
CA ASP A 64 16.22 -4.49 -1.67
C ASP A 64 15.80 -3.01 -1.83
N GLY A 65 15.63 -2.28 -0.73
CA GLY A 65 15.07 -0.92 -0.71
C GLY A 65 13.55 -0.88 -0.90
N VAL A 66 12.91 -2.04 -1.06
CA VAL A 66 11.46 -2.19 -1.28
C VAL A 66 10.98 -3.53 -0.75
N GLY A 67 9.74 -3.58 -0.29
CA GLY A 67 9.08 -4.84 0.08
C GLY A 67 7.58 -4.74 -0.13
N TYR A 68 6.97 -5.85 -0.51
CA TYR A 68 5.56 -5.92 -0.85
C TYR A 68 4.83 -6.92 0.03
N VAL A 69 3.55 -6.67 0.26
CA VAL A 69 2.61 -7.65 0.83
C VAL A 69 1.66 -8.09 -0.26
N VAL A 70 1.56 -9.40 -0.44
CA VAL A 70 0.76 -10.02 -1.48
C VAL A 70 -0.26 -10.96 -0.86
N ARG A 71 -1.53 -10.81 -1.23
CA ARG A 71 -2.65 -11.66 -0.81
C ARG A 71 -2.99 -12.68 -1.88
N PHE A 72 -3.39 -13.87 -1.45
CA PHE A 72 -3.88 -14.92 -2.32
C PHE A 72 -4.78 -15.89 -1.55
N GLU A 73 -5.58 -16.66 -2.26
CA GLU A 73 -6.46 -17.68 -1.69
C GLU A 73 -6.05 -19.06 -2.17
N VAL A 74 -6.12 -20.03 -1.27
CA VAL A 74 -5.80 -21.43 -1.57
C VAL A 74 -6.91 -22.30 -1.03
N GLU A 75 -7.20 -23.41 -1.72
CA GLU A 75 -8.11 -24.43 -1.21
C GLU A 75 -7.63 -24.98 0.14
N ARG A 76 -8.54 -25.00 1.12
CA ARG A 76 -8.30 -25.43 2.50
C ARG A 76 -7.83 -26.87 2.57
N ALA A 77 -8.48 -27.76 1.81
CA ALA A 77 -8.16 -29.19 1.76
C ALA A 77 -6.72 -29.45 1.31
N TYR A 78 -6.22 -28.65 0.36
CA TYR A 78 -4.81 -28.71 -0.04
C TYR A 78 -3.87 -28.27 1.09
N LEU A 79 -4.19 -27.15 1.75
CA LEU A 79 -3.36 -26.60 2.83
C LEU A 79 -3.31 -27.48 4.09
N GLU A 80 -4.30 -28.32 4.32
CA GLU A 80 -4.33 -29.24 5.48
C GLU A 80 -3.14 -30.21 5.49
N ARG A 81 -2.57 -30.51 4.32
CA ARG A 81 -1.34 -31.31 4.17
C ARG A 81 -0.10 -30.64 4.79
N PHE A 82 -0.15 -29.32 4.99
CA PHE A 82 0.95 -28.48 5.49
C PHE A 82 0.60 -27.78 6.81
N ALA A 83 -0.51 -28.16 7.46
CA ALA A 83 -1.09 -27.43 8.58
C ALA A 83 -0.34 -27.56 9.91
N ALA A 84 0.81 -28.24 9.95
CA ALA A 84 1.69 -28.20 11.09
C ALA A 84 2.13 -26.73 11.29
N HIS A 85 1.65 -26.10 12.37
CA HIS A 85 1.88 -24.69 12.73
C HIS A 85 1.04 -23.64 11.97
N ARG A 86 -0.22 -23.94 11.63
CA ARG A 86 -1.18 -22.96 11.05
C ARG A 86 -1.15 -21.57 11.69
N GLU A 87 -1.00 -21.50 13.01
CA GLU A 87 -0.92 -20.25 13.79
C GLU A 87 0.31 -19.39 13.45
N HIS A 88 1.41 -20.00 12.98
CA HIS A 88 2.66 -19.32 12.65
C HIS A 88 2.93 -19.19 11.15
N GLY A 89 2.07 -19.79 10.32
CA GLY A 89 2.18 -19.79 8.87
C GLY A 89 2.34 -21.18 8.27
N TYR A 90 2.42 -21.21 6.94
CA TYR A 90 2.57 -22.42 6.15
C TYR A 90 3.95 -22.43 5.51
N VAL A 91 4.63 -23.58 5.57
CA VAL A 91 5.88 -23.83 4.85
C VAL A 91 5.62 -24.95 3.84
N ILE A 92 5.61 -24.59 2.56
CA ILE A 92 5.35 -25.47 1.43
C ILE A 92 6.70 -25.78 0.76
N PRO A 93 7.09 -27.06 0.65
CA PRO A 93 8.34 -27.47 -0.01
C PRO A 93 8.38 -27.04 -1.47
N ALA A 94 9.58 -26.81 -2.01
CA ALA A 94 9.79 -26.44 -3.41
C ALA A 94 9.04 -27.33 -4.41
N LYS A 95 9.05 -28.65 -4.20
CA LYS A 95 8.38 -29.64 -5.05
C LYS A 95 6.85 -29.51 -5.09
N GLU A 96 6.25 -28.85 -4.09
CA GLU A 96 4.80 -28.67 -3.97
C GLU A 96 4.34 -27.30 -4.50
N ILE A 97 5.24 -26.42 -4.98
CA ILE A 97 4.86 -25.10 -5.52
C ILE A 97 3.93 -25.23 -6.73
N ALA A 98 4.17 -26.20 -7.62
CA ALA A 98 3.28 -26.47 -8.75
C ALA A 98 1.88 -26.93 -8.28
N GLY A 99 1.83 -27.76 -7.23
CA GLY A 99 0.58 -28.15 -6.58
C GLY A 99 -0.13 -26.95 -5.97
N LEU A 100 0.59 -26.08 -5.25
CA LEU A 100 0.04 -24.84 -4.69
C LEU A 100 -0.60 -24.00 -5.80
N ASN A 101 0.08 -23.81 -6.92
CA ASN A 101 -0.43 -23.02 -8.05
C ASN A 101 -1.71 -23.63 -8.66
N ALA A 102 -1.82 -24.95 -8.71
CA ALA A 102 -3.03 -25.62 -9.18
C ALA A 102 -4.23 -25.46 -8.23
N HIS A 103 -3.98 -25.17 -6.95
CA HIS A 103 -5.00 -24.97 -5.91
C HIS A 103 -5.17 -23.49 -5.50
N LEU A 104 -4.57 -22.55 -6.26
CA LEU A 104 -4.86 -21.12 -6.10
C LEU A 104 -6.27 -20.83 -6.58
N VAL A 105 -7.01 -20.05 -5.78
CA VAL A 105 -8.35 -19.58 -6.14
C VAL A 105 -8.26 -18.08 -6.43
N GLY A 106 -8.74 -17.69 -7.61
CA GLY A 106 -8.70 -16.29 -8.04
C GLY A 106 -7.30 -15.85 -8.48
N ALA A 107 -7.01 -14.56 -8.30
CA ALA A 107 -5.72 -13.96 -8.63
C ALA A 107 -4.92 -13.69 -7.36
N ILE A 108 -3.61 -13.68 -7.50
CA ILE A 108 -2.69 -13.11 -6.53
C ILE A 108 -2.81 -11.58 -6.64
N THR A 109 -2.84 -10.86 -5.51
CA THR A 109 -3.03 -9.40 -5.50
C THR A 109 -2.02 -8.72 -4.60
N GLU A 110 -1.35 -7.67 -5.10
CA GLU A 110 -0.57 -6.74 -4.27
C GLU A 110 -1.50 -5.96 -3.33
N GLU A 111 -1.22 -6.00 -2.03
CA GLU A 111 -2.00 -5.27 -1.02
C GLU A 111 -1.27 -4.09 -0.38
N ALA A 112 0.06 -4.13 -0.35
CA ALA A 112 0.86 -3.03 0.16
C ALA A 112 2.26 -3.02 -0.45
N ASP A 113 2.77 -1.81 -0.60
CA ASP A 113 4.13 -1.47 -1.04
C ASP A 113 4.78 -0.65 0.08
N TYR A 114 5.96 -1.09 0.51
CA TYR A 114 6.80 -0.40 1.48
C TYR A 114 8.14 -0.06 0.84
N ARG A 115 8.65 1.14 1.13
CA ARG A 115 9.87 1.66 0.54
C ARG A 115 10.90 2.02 1.60
N GLY A 116 12.17 1.98 1.20
CA GLY A 116 13.29 2.43 2.01
C GLY A 116 13.42 3.96 2.06
N PRO A 117 14.42 4.46 2.80
CA PRO A 117 14.60 5.90 3.05
C PRO A 117 14.72 6.73 1.78
N VAL A 118 14.01 7.86 1.75
CA VAL A 118 14.15 8.89 0.72
C VAL A 118 15.42 9.73 0.96
N SER A 119 16.16 10.03 -0.10
CA SER A 119 17.44 10.74 0.00
C SER A 119 17.28 12.22 0.38
N ASP A 120 18.27 12.79 1.08
CA ASP A 120 18.32 14.24 1.38
C ASP A 120 18.31 15.10 0.11
N ARG A 121 18.91 14.59 -0.98
CA ARG A 121 18.93 15.27 -2.28
C ARG A 121 17.51 15.54 -2.79
N GLU A 122 16.61 14.57 -2.63
CA GLU A 122 15.22 14.69 -3.08
C GLU A 122 14.45 15.73 -2.26
N PHE A 123 14.69 15.81 -0.95
CA PHE A 123 14.15 16.89 -0.11
C PHE A 123 14.74 18.26 -0.47
N ALA A 124 16.04 18.34 -0.76
CA ALA A 124 16.67 19.60 -1.17
C ALA A 124 16.17 20.08 -2.54
N GLU A 125 15.87 19.17 -3.46
CA GLU A 125 15.22 19.46 -4.75
C GLU A 125 13.81 20.03 -4.52
N ALA A 126 13.01 19.39 -3.67
CA ALA A 126 11.68 19.88 -3.30
C ALA A 126 11.70 21.23 -2.60
N GLU A 127 12.62 21.45 -1.66
CA GLU A 127 12.73 22.73 -0.95
C GLU A 127 13.06 23.89 -1.91
N ARG A 128 13.96 23.67 -2.87
CA ARG A 128 14.26 24.67 -3.90
C ARG A 128 13.05 24.99 -4.77
N ALA A 129 12.27 23.98 -5.15
CA ALA A 129 11.09 24.15 -5.99
C ALA A 129 9.93 24.83 -5.24
N LEU A 130 9.69 24.44 -3.99
CA LEU A 130 8.62 25.01 -3.14
C LEU A 130 8.99 26.36 -2.51
N GLY A 131 10.28 26.74 -2.54
CA GLY A 131 10.81 27.91 -1.85
C GLY A 131 10.84 27.77 -0.32
N ARG A 132 10.56 26.57 0.21
CA ARG A 132 10.53 26.26 1.65
C ARG A 132 10.62 24.75 1.89
N PRO A 133 11.09 24.31 3.07
CA PRO A 133 11.17 22.88 3.38
C PRO A 133 9.78 22.27 3.58
N LEU A 134 9.65 20.99 3.24
CA LEU A 134 8.52 20.16 3.64
C LEU A 134 8.51 19.97 5.18
N PRO A 135 7.35 19.70 5.81
CA PRO A 135 7.26 19.52 7.25
C PRO A 135 8.25 18.46 7.77
N ALA A 136 8.93 18.76 8.87
CA ALA A 136 9.96 17.88 9.43
C ALA A 136 9.42 16.48 9.75
N VAL A 137 8.18 16.38 10.24
CA VAL A 137 7.50 15.10 10.53
C VAL A 137 7.33 14.25 9.26
N TRP A 138 6.93 14.86 8.14
CA TRP A 138 6.81 14.17 6.85
C TRP A 138 8.18 13.68 6.35
N ARG A 139 9.20 14.53 6.46
CA ARG A 139 10.58 14.17 6.11
C ARG A 139 11.08 13.00 6.97
N SER A 140 10.95 13.07 8.29
CA SER A 140 11.37 12.01 9.20
C SER A 140 10.67 10.69 8.91
N TYR A 141 9.40 10.72 8.51
CA TYR A 141 8.66 9.53 8.11
C TYR A 141 9.25 8.88 6.85
N LEU A 142 9.42 9.65 5.77
CA LEU A 142 9.96 9.14 4.50
C LEU A 142 11.44 8.76 4.56
N GLN A 143 12.20 9.30 5.52
CA GLN A 143 13.60 8.94 5.78
C GLN A 143 13.75 7.81 6.82
N GLY A 144 12.64 7.30 7.36
CA GLY A 144 12.63 6.16 8.27
C GLY A 144 13.11 4.87 7.59
N ALA A 145 13.40 3.84 8.40
CA ALA A 145 13.90 2.56 7.89
C ALA A 145 12.95 1.88 6.88
N SER A 146 11.64 2.14 7.01
CA SER A 146 10.64 1.82 6.00
C SER A 146 9.44 2.78 6.13
N TRP A 147 8.79 3.09 5.01
CA TRP A 147 7.55 3.85 4.97
C TRP A 147 6.53 3.19 4.04
N PHE A 148 5.24 3.39 4.34
CA PHE A 148 4.14 2.88 3.52
C PHE A 148 4.01 3.72 2.26
N ARG A 149 4.16 3.11 1.10
CA ARG A 149 4.09 3.79 -0.19
C ARG A 149 2.70 3.76 -0.78
N ARG A 150 2.07 2.60 -0.82
CA ARG A 150 0.68 2.46 -1.27
C ARG A 150 0.07 1.14 -0.82
N GLY A 151 -1.24 1.03 -0.87
CA GLY A 151 -1.95 -0.21 -0.57
C GLY A 151 -3.31 -0.01 0.07
N TRP A 152 -3.98 -1.13 0.32
CA TRP A 152 -5.23 -1.19 1.07
C TRP A 152 -4.96 -1.07 2.57
N LEU A 153 -5.76 -0.26 3.26
CA LEU A 153 -5.78 -0.14 4.70
C LEU A 153 -6.83 -1.08 5.30
N ALA A 154 -6.78 -1.27 6.63
CA ALA A 154 -7.76 -2.11 7.33
C ALA A 154 -9.17 -1.49 7.30
N SER A 155 -9.26 -0.16 7.17
CA SER A 155 -10.49 0.59 6.89
C SER A 155 -11.12 0.28 5.53
N GLY A 156 -10.38 -0.33 4.61
CA GLY A 156 -10.81 -0.51 3.22
C GLY A 156 -10.46 0.65 2.29
N ALA A 157 -9.85 1.73 2.79
CA ALA A 157 -9.31 2.78 1.93
C ALA A 157 -8.05 2.29 1.18
N TYR A 158 -7.94 2.63 -0.10
CA TYR A 158 -6.68 2.50 -0.85
C TYR A 158 -5.93 3.83 -0.78
N VAL A 159 -4.72 3.82 -0.24
CA VAL A 159 -3.90 5.03 -0.13
C VAL A 159 -2.65 4.86 -0.98
N TRP A 160 -2.24 5.93 -1.66
CA TRP A 160 -0.97 6.08 -2.36
C TRP A 160 -0.28 7.35 -1.86
N LEU A 161 0.95 7.23 -1.38
CA LEU A 161 1.78 8.34 -0.90
C LEU A 161 2.93 8.64 -1.87
N ASN A 162 3.22 9.92 -2.04
CA ASN A 162 4.20 10.43 -2.99
C ASN A 162 5.46 10.94 -2.27
N PRO A 163 6.66 10.47 -2.65
CA PRO A 163 7.90 11.07 -2.21
C PRO A 163 8.11 12.40 -2.95
N PRO A 164 9.00 13.28 -2.47
CA PRO A 164 9.09 14.64 -2.98
C PRO A 164 9.36 14.74 -4.49
N ARG A 165 10.10 13.81 -5.10
CA ARG A 165 10.32 13.80 -6.55
C ARG A 165 9.03 13.58 -7.33
N GLU A 166 8.15 12.73 -6.83
CA GLU A 166 6.89 12.43 -7.49
C GLU A 166 5.85 13.53 -7.26
N MET A 167 5.86 14.13 -6.07
CA MET A 167 5.14 15.37 -5.81
C MET A 167 5.50 16.44 -6.87
N LEU A 168 6.79 16.67 -7.13
CA LEU A 168 7.21 17.66 -8.13
C LEU A 168 6.76 17.31 -9.55
N ARG A 169 6.84 16.03 -9.94
CA ARG A 169 6.31 15.58 -11.24
C ARG A 169 4.81 15.82 -11.38
N LEU A 170 4.05 15.61 -10.29
CA LEU A 170 2.62 15.89 -10.26
C LEU A 170 2.34 17.39 -10.35
N HIS A 171 3.11 18.22 -9.64
CA HIS A 171 3.00 19.68 -9.74
C HIS A 171 3.26 20.16 -11.17
N GLU A 172 4.29 19.64 -11.84
CA GLU A 172 4.58 19.94 -13.25
C GLU A 172 3.44 19.49 -14.18
N ALA A 173 2.85 18.31 -13.94
CA ALA A 173 1.72 17.82 -14.73
C ALA A 173 0.41 18.59 -14.46
N TRP A 174 0.26 19.13 -13.25
CA TRP A 174 -0.91 19.86 -12.76
C TRP A 174 -0.60 21.35 -12.54
N ASP A 175 0.17 21.97 -13.46
CA ASP A 175 0.70 23.32 -13.28
C ASP A 175 -0.41 24.38 -13.01
N GLY A 176 -1.52 24.31 -13.76
CA GLY A 176 -2.65 25.24 -13.59
C GLY A 176 -3.35 25.16 -12.24
N GLY A 177 -3.52 23.96 -11.68
CA GLY A 177 -4.12 23.80 -10.36
C GLY A 177 -3.11 24.05 -9.24
N THR A 178 -1.84 23.70 -9.43
CA THR A 178 -0.78 24.04 -8.46
C THR A 178 -0.67 25.55 -8.28
N ALA A 179 -0.74 26.33 -9.36
CA ALA A 179 -0.77 27.79 -9.32
C ALA A 179 -1.99 28.34 -8.56
N ALA A 180 -3.13 27.65 -8.62
CA ALA A 180 -4.35 28.01 -7.89
C ALA A 180 -4.27 27.71 -6.38
N HIS A 181 -3.29 26.90 -5.95
CA HIS A 181 -3.09 26.52 -4.54
C HIS A 181 -1.69 26.93 -4.04
N PRO A 182 -1.46 28.22 -3.72
CA PRO A 182 -0.18 28.68 -3.22
C PRO A 182 0.25 27.87 -1.98
N GLY A 183 1.48 27.36 -1.99
CA GLY A 183 2.02 26.55 -0.90
C GLY A 183 1.54 25.10 -0.86
N ILE A 184 0.96 24.57 -1.94
CA ILE A 184 0.56 23.16 -2.01
C ILE A 184 1.77 22.22 -2.07
N ALA A 185 1.70 21.10 -1.35
CA ALA A 185 2.57 19.95 -1.53
C ALA A 185 1.73 18.67 -1.64
N VAL A 186 1.65 18.06 -2.83
CA VAL A 186 0.84 16.86 -3.09
C VAL A 186 1.56 15.62 -2.58
N ILE A 187 1.11 15.10 -1.44
CA ILE A 187 1.72 13.97 -0.74
C ILE A 187 1.07 12.63 -1.05
N GLY A 188 -0.01 12.59 -1.81
CA GLY A 188 -0.67 11.33 -2.13
C GLY A 188 -2.06 11.46 -2.74
N GLY A 189 -2.83 10.39 -2.62
CA GLY A 189 -4.23 10.26 -3.05
C GLY A 189 -4.69 8.82 -2.92
N ASP A 190 -5.76 8.47 -3.62
CA ASP A 190 -6.29 7.11 -3.75
C ASP A 190 -6.03 6.51 -5.15
N GLY A 191 -5.39 7.28 -6.04
CA GLY A 191 -5.17 6.91 -7.45
C GLY A 191 -6.27 7.41 -8.40
N ALA A 192 -7.27 8.13 -7.88
CA ALA A 192 -8.27 8.82 -8.67
C ALA A 192 -7.91 10.31 -8.88
N ARG A 193 -8.92 11.16 -9.00
CA ARG A 193 -8.78 12.59 -9.35
C ARG A 193 -8.43 13.47 -8.16
N GLU A 194 -8.62 12.97 -6.94
CA GLU A 194 -8.40 13.74 -5.73
C GLU A 194 -7.00 13.50 -5.17
N HIS A 195 -6.39 14.58 -4.70
CA HIS A 195 -5.03 14.61 -4.22
C HIS A 195 -5.00 14.94 -2.74
N LEU A 196 -4.29 14.12 -1.97
CA LEU A 196 -3.88 14.47 -0.60
C LEU A 196 -2.75 15.49 -0.68
N ALA A 197 -2.98 16.66 -0.09
CA ALA A 197 -2.08 17.79 -0.17
C ALA A 197 -1.85 18.42 1.21
N LEU A 198 -0.62 18.84 1.46
CA LEU A 198 -0.27 19.70 2.58
C LEU A 198 -0.50 21.16 2.17
N ASP A 199 -1.21 21.91 3.02
CA ASP A 199 -1.27 23.36 2.93
C ASP A 199 -0.10 23.98 3.70
N LEU A 200 0.99 24.26 3.01
CA LEU A 200 2.21 24.80 3.63
C LEU A 200 2.08 26.28 4.03
N ARG A 201 0.93 26.94 3.81
CA ARG A 201 0.70 28.31 4.31
C ARG A 201 0.53 28.34 5.83
N GLY A 202 0.11 27.21 6.42
CA GLY A 202 -0.03 27.03 7.86
C GLY A 202 1.11 26.22 8.49
N ASP A 203 1.29 26.38 9.81
CA ASP A 203 2.15 25.55 10.65
C ASP A 203 1.43 25.28 12.00
N PRO A 204 1.02 24.04 12.30
CA PRO A 204 1.22 22.83 11.50
C PRO A 204 0.47 22.88 10.16
N ALA A 205 1.08 22.32 9.11
CA ALA A 205 0.47 22.19 7.79
C ALA A 205 -0.62 21.10 7.81
N PRO A 206 -1.90 21.42 7.60
CA PRO A 206 -2.96 20.44 7.56
C PRO A 206 -2.89 19.59 6.29
N VAL A 207 -3.48 18.39 6.35
CA VAL A 207 -3.68 17.53 5.18
C VAL A 207 -5.09 17.75 4.65
N LEU A 208 -5.20 18.15 3.39
CA LEU A 208 -6.45 18.38 2.69
C LEU A 208 -6.56 17.40 1.51
N LEU A 209 -7.79 17.07 1.13
CA LEU A 209 -8.13 16.41 -0.12
C LEU A 209 -8.58 17.49 -1.11
N VAL A 210 -7.93 17.53 -2.26
CA VAL A 210 -8.11 18.58 -3.27
C VAL A 210 -8.39 17.92 -4.62
N ASP A 211 -9.48 18.30 -5.29
CA ASP A 211 -9.78 17.82 -6.65
C ASP A 211 -8.85 18.50 -7.68
N ILE A 212 -8.42 17.77 -8.70
CA ILE A 212 -7.57 18.29 -9.78
C ILE A 212 -8.16 19.50 -10.54
N THR A 213 -9.47 19.76 -10.42
CA THR A 213 -10.15 20.90 -11.07
C THR A 213 -10.45 22.06 -10.13
N SER A 214 -10.08 21.97 -8.85
CA SER A 214 -10.33 23.06 -7.92
C SER A 214 -9.57 24.33 -8.33
N ALA A 215 -10.24 25.47 -8.15
CA ALA A 215 -9.68 26.79 -8.45
C ALA A 215 -8.97 27.43 -7.25
N GLY A 216 -8.84 26.71 -6.15
CA GLY A 216 -8.24 27.21 -4.92
C GLY A 216 -8.58 26.36 -3.70
N TRP A 217 -8.02 26.78 -2.57
CA TRP A 217 -8.11 26.05 -1.32
C TRP A 217 -9.53 26.02 -0.70
N GLU A 218 -10.48 26.82 -1.18
CA GLU A 218 -11.83 26.89 -0.59
C GLU A 218 -12.59 25.56 -0.71
N SER A 219 -12.31 24.75 -1.72
CA SER A 219 -12.93 23.44 -1.92
C SER A 219 -12.14 22.29 -1.28
N GLY A 220 -11.03 22.57 -0.59
CA GLY A 220 -10.20 21.54 0.05
C GLY A 220 -10.90 20.92 1.26
N ILE A 221 -11.07 19.59 1.26
CA ILE A 221 -11.71 18.88 2.38
C ILE A 221 -10.64 18.42 3.35
N ARG A 222 -10.76 18.83 4.62
CA ARG A 222 -9.78 18.49 5.64
C ARG A 222 -9.77 16.99 5.96
N GLN A 223 -8.59 16.38 5.90
CA GLN A 223 -8.37 14.96 6.21
C GLN A 223 -7.63 14.77 7.55
N ALA A 224 -6.78 15.74 7.91
CA ALA A 224 -6.10 15.79 9.19
C ALA A 224 -5.63 17.22 9.50
N ASP A 225 -5.54 17.56 10.79
CA ASP A 225 -5.02 18.86 11.24
C ASP A 225 -3.52 19.03 11.04
N ASP A 226 -2.78 17.93 11.01
CA ASP A 226 -1.35 17.89 10.75
C ASP A 226 -0.93 16.56 10.11
N VAL A 227 0.23 16.57 9.44
CA VAL A 227 0.74 15.38 8.75
C VAL A 227 1.09 14.23 9.69
N GLY A 228 1.42 14.49 10.95
CA GLY A 228 1.71 13.46 11.95
C GLY A 228 0.44 12.69 12.37
N ALA A 229 -0.68 13.39 12.55
CA ALA A 229 -1.98 12.77 12.75
C ALA A 229 -2.39 11.90 11.55
N PHE A 230 -2.18 12.40 10.33
CA PHE A 230 -2.42 11.63 9.11
C PHE A 230 -1.55 10.35 9.03
N ILE A 231 -0.22 10.47 9.21
CA ILE A 231 0.70 9.33 9.18
C ILE A 231 0.29 8.26 10.18
N ARG A 232 -0.07 8.63 11.42
CA ARG A 232 -0.53 7.66 12.44
C ARG A 232 -1.75 6.88 11.97
N ARG A 233 -2.77 7.57 11.44
CA ARG A 233 -3.98 6.91 10.92
C ARG A 233 -3.66 5.95 9.76
N VAL A 234 -2.76 6.32 8.86
CA VAL A 234 -2.32 5.46 7.75
C VAL A 234 -1.56 4.22 8.27
N GLU A 235 -0.59 4.42 9.16
CA GLU A 235 0.23 3.33 9.71
C GLU A 235 -0.56 2.37 10.60
N ASP A 236 -1.53 2.88 11.36
CA ASP A 236 -2.46 2.05 12.15
C ASP A 236 -3.53 1.39 11.27
N GLY A 237 -3.62 1.77 9.98
CA GLY A 237 -4.56 1.24 9.00
C GLY A 237 -6.00 1.73 9.14
N GLY A 238 -6.24 2.77 9.93
CA GLY A 238 -7.56 3.35 10.22
C GLY A 238 -7.84 4.68 9.49
N PHE A 239 -7.01 5.08 8.53
CA PHE A 239 -7.30 6.24 7.70
C PHE A 239 -8.45 5.93 6.72
N GLU A 240 -9.39 6.84 6.62
CA GLU A 240 -10.49 6.86 5.66
C GLU A 240 -10.52 8.24 5.02
N PHE A 241 -10.83 8.29 3.72
CA PHE A 241 -11.01 9.55 3.03
C PHE A 241 -12.33 10.19 3.44
N GLU A 242 -12.27 11.46 3.78
CA GLU A 242 -13.46 12.30 3.93
C GLU A 242 -13.70 13.00 2.60
N PHE A 243 -14.83 12.70 1.97
CA PHE A 243 -15.27 13.38 0.76
C PHE A 243 -16.29 14.45 1.15
N GLY A 244 -16.28 15.59 0.47
CA GLY A 244 -17.25 16.66 0.71
C GLY A 244 -18.65 16.19 0.31
N ASP A 245 -19.67 16.78 0.92
CA ASP A 245 -21.04 16.63 0.45
C ASP A 245 -21.13 17.24 -0.96
N GLY A 246 -21.36 16.40 -1.97
CA GLY A 246 -21.49 16.79 -3.37
C GLY A 246 -22.75 17.59 -3.69
#